data_AF-A0A2U3LTF5-F1
#
_entry.id   AF-A0A2U3LTF5-F1
#
_cell.length_a   1.000
_cell.length_b   1.000
_cell.length_c   1.000
_cell.angle_alpha   90.00
_cell.angle_beta   90.00
_cell.angle_gamma   90.00
#
_symmetry.space_group_name_H-M   'P 1'
#
loop_
_entity.id
_entity.type
_entity.pdbx_description
1 polymer ?
#
loop_
_entity_poly.entity_id
_entity_poly.type
_entity_poly.pdbx_seq_one_letter_code
_entity_poly.pdbx_strand_id
1 'polypeptide(L)'
;MGRGDARGAGDKAIALKLCRNVTLRDFSILNGGHFGILATGVDNLTIDNLKIDTNRDGIDIDACRNVRISNTSVNSPNDDAIVLKASYALGSARPVEALTIVNCLVSGYDIGSLLDGTYKRTVTRAPDRDGPTGRIKIGTETDGDFRNITISNVVFDRSRGLALEAVDGAHIEDIAISNITMRDVSNAPLFIRLGSRQRAPEGAAIGAIRRVSISNLVVYDADPRYASIISGIPGHDVEDVKLSGIRILYRGGLTLDQVAKQPAGIVNTFFFRGQGGIPPREPYATPEREKEYPEPSMFGLLPAYGFFIRHARAIELSSVDVGFMKEDRRPAFVLDDVKGIDFDHVKAQKASGVPSLVMTNVEDLSLDHCPPLADTRLDKVAHKEM
;
A
#
# COMPACT_ATOMS: atom_id res chain seq x y z
N MET A 1 0.29 -24.99 -9.21
CA MET A 1 1.53 -24.92 -8.42
C MET A 1 2.24 -23.63 -8.79
N GLY A 2 2.34 -22.68 -7.87
CA GLY A 2 3.15 -21.49 -8.09
C GLY A 2 4.63 -21.86 -8.16
N ARG A 3 5.44 -21.05 -8.85
CA ARG A 3 6.91 -21.21 -8.79
C ARG A 3 7.34 -21.00 -7.34
N GLY A 4 7.90 -22.03 -6.70
CA GLY A 4 8.49 -21.95 -5.36
C GLY A 4 7.90 -22.91 -4.33
N ASP A 5 6.75 -23.53 -4.60
CA ASP A 5 6.18 -24.50 -3.67
C ASP A 5 6.87 -25.86 -3.79
N ALA A 6 7.20 -26.48 -2.65
CA ALA A 6 7.71 -27.84 -2.62
C ALA A 6 6.71 -28.80 -3.31
N ARG A 7 7.22 -29.78 -4.05
CA ARG A 7 6.40 -30.79 -4.71
C ARG A 7 5.54 -31.50 -3.65
N GLY A 8 4.21 -31.35 -3.73
CA GLY A 8 3.27 -31.90 -2.74
C GLY A 8 2.74 -30.91 -1.69
N ALA A 9 3.14 -29.63 -1.72
CA ALA A 9 2.48 -28.59 -0.93
C ALA A 9 1.03 -28.37 -1.41
N GLY A 10 0.09 -28.27 -0.47
CA GLY A 10 -1.32 -27.98 -0.77
C GLY A 10 -1.47 -26.60 -1.43
N ASP A 11 -2.26 -26.52 -2.50
CA ASP A 11 -2.46 -25.26 -3.24
C ASP A 11 -3.31 -24.29 -2.42
N LYS A 12 -4.47 -24.70 -1.92
CA LYS A 12 -5.40 -23.83 -1.17
C LYS A 12 -6.14 -24.63 -0.11
N ALA A 13 -6.40 -24.04 1.06
CA ALA A 13 -7.24 -24.69 2.07
C ALA A 13 -8.72 -24.67 1.67
N ILE A 14 -9.22 -23.52 1.18
CA ILE A 14 -10.57 -23.40 0.62
C ILE A 14 -10.49 -22.70 -0.74
N ALA A 15 -11.11 -23.31 -1.76
CA ALA A 15 -11.27 -22.70 -3.08
C ALA A 15 -12.74 -22.71 -3.49
N LEU A 16 -13.28 -21.54 -3.83
CA LEU A 16 -14.65 -21.36 -4.31
C LEU A 16 -14.58 -20.75 -5.71
N LYS A 17 -15.31 -21.33 -6.66
CA LYS A 17 -15.38 -20.83 -8.04
C LYS A 17 -16.82 -20.74 -8.52
N LEU A 18 -17.23 -19.54 -8.95
CA LEU A 18 -18.57 -19.28 -9.50
C LEU A 18 -19.71 -19.72 -8.56
N CYS A 19 -19.50 -19.55 -7.25
CA CYS A 19 -20.50 -19.84 -6.22
C CYS A 19 -21.40 -18.63 -5.96
N ARG A 20 -22.53 -18.86 -5.29
CA ARG A 20 -23.45 -17.81 -4.83
C ARG A 20 -23.97 -18.13 -3.43
N ASN A 21 -24.17 -17.11 -2.60
CA ASN A 21 -24.72 -17.22 -1.24
C ASN A 21 -23.86 -18.13 -0.34
N VAL A 22 -22.59 -17.78 -0.19
CA VAL A 22 -21.64 -18.56 0.62
C VAL A 22 -21.40 -17.88 1.96
N THR A 23 -21.36 -18.66 3.03
CA THR A 23 -20.93 -18.21 4.36
C THR A 23 -19.81 -19.10 4.87
N LEU A 24 -18.71 -18.48 5.27
CA LEU A 24 -17.59 -19.09 5.99
C LEU A 24 -17.55 -18.44 7.38
N ARG A 25 -17.79 -19.22 8.45
CA ARG A 25 -17.89 -18.68 9.79
C ARG A 25 -17.37 -19.64 10.88
N ASP A 26 -16.78 -19.07 11.93
CA ASP A 26 -16.40 -19.73 13.19
C ASP A 26 -15.38 -20.88 13.07
N PHE A 27 -14.35 -20.73 12.22
CA PHE A 27 -13.26 -21.70 12.14
C PHE A 27 -11.88 -21.06 12.02
N SER A 28 -10.85 -21.88 12.24
CA SER A 28 -9.46 -21.47 12.10
C SER A 28 -8.77 -22.23 10.96
N ILE A 29 -7.82 -21.58 10.28
CA ILE A 29 -6.93 -22.20 9.30
C ILE A 29 -5.49 -22.04 9.81
N LEU A 30 -4.77 -23.14 9.97
CA LEU A 30 -3.32 -23.16 10.18
C LEU A 30 -2.65 -23.69 8.91
N ASN A 31 -1.64 -22.98 8.39
CA ASN A 31 -0.91 -23.36 7.17
C ASN A 31 -1.83 -23.62 5.97
N GLY A 32 -2.44 -22.54 5.45
CA GLY A 32 -3.45 -22.61 4.39
C GLY A 32 -2.96 -23.03 2.98
N GLY A 33 -1.70 -23.41 2.82
CA GLY A 33 -1.11 -23.71 1.50
C GLY A 33 -0.60 -22.45 0.79
N HIS A 34 -0.73 -22.41 -0.54
CA HIS A 34 -0.40 -21.23 -1.34
C HIS A 34 -1.38 -20.08 -1.07
N PHE A 35 -2.69 -20.36 -0.92
CA PHE A 35 -3.69 -19.38 -0.50
C PHE A 35 -4.60 -19.99 0.58
N GLY A 36 -4.84 -19.29 1.69
CA GLY A 36 -5.76 -19.75 2.74
C GLY A 36 -7.18 -19.94 2.19
N ILE A 37 -7.75 -18.86 1.66
CA ILE A 37 -9.06 -18.88 0.99
C ILE A 37 -8.89 -18.19 -0.36
N LEU A 38 -9.27 -18.87 -1.45
CA LEU A 38 -9.45 -18.25 -2.76
C LEU A 38 -10.92 -18.30 -3.16
N ALA A 39 -11.55 -17.14 -3.21
CA ALA A 39 -12.88 -16.97 -3.77
C ALA A 39 -12.77 -16.32 -5.15
N THR A 40 -13.08 -17.07 -6.21
CA THR A 40 -13.05 -16.58 -7.60
C THR A 40 -14.46 -16.52 -8.17
N GLY A 41 -14.93 -15.31 -8.47
CA GLY A 41 -16.24 -15.12 -9.09
C GLY A 41 -17.43 -15.40 -8.20
N VAL A 42 -17.29 -15.26 -6.88
CA VAL A 42 -18.34 -15.55 -5.91
C VAL A 42 -19.25 -14.34 -5.72
N ASP A 43 -20.56 -14.57 -5.72
CA ASP A 43 -21.59 -13.56 -5.42
C ASP A 43 -22.19 -13.77 -4.04
N ASN A 44 -22.36 -12.70 -3.27
CA ASN A 44 -22.94 -12.75 -1.93
C ASN A 44 -22.15 -13.70 -1.00
N LEU A 45 -20.93 -13.28 -0.67
CA LEU A 45 -20.00 -14.01 0.20
C LEU A 45 -19.92 -13.32 1.57
N THR A 46 -20.08 -14.10 2.63
CA THR A 46 -19.80 -13.68 4.01
C THR A 46 -18.66 -14.51 4.58
N ILE A 47 -17.62 -13.84 5.05
CA ILE A 47 -16.52 -14.40 5.85
C ILE A 47 -16.58 -13.71 7.21
N ASP A 48 -16.81 -14.47 8.28
CA ASP A 48 -17.03 -13.87 9.59
C ASP A 48 -16.41 -14.69 10.72
N ASN A 49 -15.73 -14.02 11.65
CA ASN A 49 -15.11 -14.66 12.83
C ASN A 49 -14.15 -15.80 12.50
N LEU A 50 -13.27 -15.60 11.49
CA LEU A 50 -12.22 -16.56 11.19
C LEU A 50 -10.90 -16.19 11.87
N LYS A 51 -10.06 -17.20 12.11
CA LYS A 51 -8.64 -17.01 12.48
C LYS A 51 -7.77 -17.75 11.49
N ILE A 52 -7.04 -17.03 10.65
CA ILE A 52 -6.19 -17.61 9.61
C ILE A 52 -4.75 -17.31 9.97
N ASP A 53 -3.93 -18.34 10.10
CA ASP A 53 -2.50 -18.25 10.37
C ASP A 53 -1.75 -19.07 9.33
N THR A 54 -1.26 -18.38 8.32
CA THR A 54 -0.75 -18.99 7.09
C THR A 54 0.56 -18.36 6.66
N ASN A 55 1.20 -18.96 5.66
CA ASN A 55 2.47 -18.49 5.13
C ASN A 55 2.29 -17.46 4.00
N ARG A 56 1.34 -17.72 3.09
CA ARG A 56 1.09 -16.94 1.87
C ARG A 56 -0.27 -16.25 1.95
N ASP A 57 -0.89 -15.83 0.84
CA ASP A 57 -2.10 -14.99 0.93
C ASP A 57 -3.17 -15.64 1.83
N GLY A 58 -3.73 -14.84 2.74
CA GLY A 58 -4.72 -15.32 3.71
C GLY A 58 -6.09 -15.49 3.07
N ILE A 59 -6.63 -14.39 2.55
CA ILE A 59 -7.92 -14.33 1.88
C ILE A 59 -7.79 -13.58 0.55
N ASP A 60 -7.97 -14.30 -0.55
CA ASP A 60 -8.05 -13.77 -1.90
C ASP A 60 -9.51 -13.64 -2.34
N ILE A 61 -9.93 -12.40 -2.59
CA ILE A 61 -11.21 -12.10 -3.22
C ILE A 61 -10.94 -11.73 -4.68
N ASP A 62 -11.21 -12.67 -5.58
CA ASP A 62 -10.94 -12.53 -7.01
C ASP A 62 -12.24 -12.38 -7.81
N ALA A 63 -12.47 -11.23 -8.44
CA ALA A 63 -13.63 -10.96 -9.30
C ALA A 63 -15.00 -11.27 -8.63
N CYS A 64 -15.13 -10.98 -7.34
CA CYS A 64 -16.33 -11.25 -6.53
C CYS A 64 -17.22 -10.02 -6.35
N ARG A 65 -18.51 -10.23 -6.09
CA ARG A 65 -19.48 -9.16 -5.86
C ARG A 65 -20.23 -9.35 -4.54
N ASN A 66 -20.49 -8.25 -3.83
CA ASN A 66 -21.25 -8.26 -2.59
C ASN A 66 -20.58 -9.16 -1.54
N VAL A 67 -19.41 -8.74 -1.07
CA VAL A 67 -18.57 -9.50 -0.13
C VAL A 67 -18.49 -8.79 1.21
N ARG A 68 -18.63 -9.54 2.31
CA ARG A 68 -18.44 -9.05 3.69
C ARG A 68 -17.38 -9.89 4.37
N ILE A 69 -16.30 -9.26 4.81
CA ILE A 69 -15.28 -9.86 5.66
C ILE A 69 -15.33 -9.12 7.00
N SER A 70 -15.70 -9.83 8.07
CA SER A 70 -15.87 -9.22 9.39
C SER A 70 -15.24 -10.03 10.52
N ASN A 71 -14.82 -9.34 11.58
CA ASN A 71 -14.40 -9.94 12.85
C ASN A 71 -13.28 -11.00 12.69
N THR A 72 -12.43 -10.84 11.68
CA THR A 72 -11.50 -11.88 11.24
C THR A 72 -10.06 -11.48 11.48
N SER A 73 -9.26 -12.41 12.01
CA SER A 73 -7.82 -12.22 12.22
C SER A 73 -7.03 -13.02 11.20
N VAL A 74 -6.14 -12.37 10.46
CA VAL A 74 -5.36 -13.00 9.39
C VAL A 74 -3.87 -12.70 9.56
N ASN A 75 -3.09 -13.73 9.86
CA ASN A 75 -1.65 -13.69 9.92
C ASN A 75 -1.04 -14.29 8.64
N SER A 76 -0.23 -13.49 7.94
CA SER A 76 0.56 -13.92 6.78
C SER A 76 1.91 -13.17 6.74
N PRO A 77 2.99 -13.74 7.29
CA PRO A 77 4.27 -13.04 7.37
C PRO A 77 4.96 -12.88 6.01
N ASN A 78 4.63 -13.72 5.02
CA ASN A 78 5.36 -13.76 3.76
C ASN A 78 4.54 -13.32 2.54
N ASP A 79 3.25 -13.00 2.70
CA ASP A 79 2.39 -12.45 1.64
C ASP A 79 1.18 -11.68 2.21
N ASP A 80 0.19 -11.33 1.39
CA ASP A 80 -0.91 -10.46 1.82
C ASP A 80 -1.85 -11.15 2.82
N ALA A 81 -2.35 -10.43 3.82
CA ALA A 81 -3.34 -11.00 4.72
C ALA A 81 -4.71 -11.06 4.04
N ILE A 82 -5.18 -9.94 3.50
CA ILE A 82 -6.43 -9.88 2.73
C ILE A 82 -6.14 -9.13 1.43
N VAL A 83 -6.41 -9.77 0.30
CA VAL A 83 -6.09 -9.22 -1.01
C VAL A 83 -7.30 -9.28 -1.95
N LEU A 84 -7.56 -8.16 -2.61
CA LEU A 84 -8.59 -8.04 -3.63
C LEU A 84 -7.90 -8.10 -5.00
N LYS A 85 -8.38 -9.02 -5.83
CA LYS A 85 -7.90 -9.24 -7.20
C LYS A 85 -9.09 -9.21 -8.14
N ALA A 86 -8.86 -8.86 -9.39
CA ALA A 86 -9.85 -8.93 -10.44
C ALA A 86 -9.15 -9.51 -11.66
N SER A 87 -8.73 -10.77 -11.51
CA SER A 87 -7.91 -11.45 -12.50
C SER A 87 -8.74 -11.92 -13.69
N TYR A 88 -8.05 -12.23 -14.79
CA TYR A 88 -8.65 -12.85 -15.97
C TYR A 88 -8.97 -14.36 -15.78
N ALA A 89 -8.93 -14.92 -14.57
CA ALA A 89 -9.13 -16.35 -14.30
C ALA A 89 -10.52 -16.90 -14.69
N LEU A 90 -11.51 -16.02 -14.89
CA LEU A 90 -12.84 -16.36 -15.39
C LEU A 90 -12.97 -16.24 -16.91
N GLY A 91 -11.89 -15.94 -17.63
CA GLY A 91 -11.89 -15.68 -19.07
C GLY A 91 -12.49 -14.33 -19.47
N SER A 92 -12.77 -13.46 -18.50
CA SER A 92 -13.25 -12.09 -18.71
C SER A 92 -12.79 -11.20 -17.55
N ALA A 93 -12.59 -9.90 -17.85
CA ALA A 93 -12.32 -8.87 -16.85
C ALA A 93 -13.62 -8.59 -16.08
N ARG A 94 -13.76 -9.22 -14.92
CA ARG A 94 -14.93 -9.09 -14.06
C ARG A 94 -14.55 -8.27 -12.82
N PRO A 95 -15.34 -7.25 -12.44
CA PRO A 95 -14.98 -6.37 -11.34
C PRO A 95 -15.10 -7.02 -9.97
N VAL A 96 -14.35 -6.49 -9.01
CA VAL A 96 -14.66 -6.62 -7.57
C VAL A 96 -15.48 -5.41 -7.16
N GLU A 97 -16.70 -5.64 -6.67
CA GLU A 97 -17.58 -4.53 -6.28
C GLU A 97 -18.50 -4.82 -5.10
N ALA A 98 -18.85 -3.75 -4.37
CA ALA A 98 -19.65 -3.81 -3.15
C ALA A 98 -19.01 -4.72 -2.10
N LEU A 99 -17.83 -4.31 -1.61
CA LEU A 99 -17.04 -5.10 -0.67
C LEU A 99 -16.81 -4.34 0.64
N THR A 100 -16.88 -5.06 1.75
CA THR A 100 -16.65 -4.51 3.09
C THR A 100 -15.67 -5.38 3.87
N ILE A 101 -14.61 -4.78 4.41
CA ILE A 101 -13.67 -5.38 5.37
C ILE A 101 -13.77 -4.61 6.69
N VAL A 102 -14.26 -5.24 7.76
CA VAL A 102 -14.46 -4.54 9.04
C VAL A 102 -14.08 -5.35 10.27
N ASN A 103 -13.60 -4.66 11.31
CA ASN A 103 -13.29 -5.27 12.61
C ASN A 103 -12.25 -6.40 12.49
N CYS A 104 -11.25 -6.22 11.64
CA CYS A 104 -10.24 -7.25 11.36
C CYS A 104 -8.90 -6.93 12.01
N LEU A 105 -8.09 -7.98 12.19
CA LEU A 105 -6.66 -7.88 12.48
C LEU A 105 -5.89 -8.47 11.30
N VAL A 106 -4.89 -7.75 10.80
CA VAL A 106 -3.91 -8.28 9.85
C VAL A 106 -2.51 -8.20 10.42
N SER A 107 -1.72 -9.27 10.25
CA SER A 107 -0.42 -9.37 10.91
C SER A 107 0.60 -10.24 10.17
N GLY A 108 1.86 -10.14 10.59
CA GLY A 108 2.99 -10.92 10.06
C GLY A 108 3.81 -11.65 11.13
N TYR A 109 3.18 -12.19 12.17
CA TYR A 109 3.77 -13.07 13.19
C TYR A 109 4.30 -14.39 12.62
N ASP A 110 5.14 -15.05 13.41
CA ASP A 110 5.60 -16.39 13.08
C ASP A 110 4.40 -17.33 12.91
N ILE A 111 4.44 -18.18 11.90
CA ILE A 111 3.33 -19.06 11.56
C ILE A 111 2.99 -19.97 12.75
N GLY A 112 1.71 -20.05 13.09
CA GLY A 112 1.16 -20.77 14.24
C GLY A 112 1.03 -19.94 15.51
N SER A 113 1.76 -18.82 15.60
CA SER A 113 1.80 -18.02 16.83
C SER A 113 0.60 -17.08 17.02
N LEU A 114 -0.19 -16.83 15.97
CA LEU A 114 -1.48 -16.15 16.10
C LEU A 114 -2.49 -17.10 16.78
N LEU A 115 -2.52 -18.36 16.34
CA LEU A 115 -3.50 -19.33 16.85
C LEU A 115 -3.17 -19.83 18.26
N ASP A 116 -1.89 -20.00 18.59
CA ASP A 116 -1.47 -20.41 19.93
C ASP A 116 -1.44 -19.26 20.96
N GLY A 117 -1.61 -18.01 20.51
CA GLY A 117 -1.65 -16.81 21.34
C GLY A 117 -0.29 -16.30 21.82
N THR A 118 0.82 -16.76 21.23
CA THR A 118 2.18 -16.34 21.61
C THR A 118 2.73 -15.15 20.80
N TYR A 119 2.15 -14.86 19.63
CA TYR A 119 2.48 -13.69 18.79
C TYR A 119 3.98 -13.49 18.55
N LYS A 120 4.70 -14.58 18.27
CA LYS A 120 6.16 -14.57 18.11
C LYS A 120 6.57 -13.74 16.90
N ARG A 121 7.74 -13.11 17.00
CA ARG A 121 8.25 -12.10 16.06
C ARG A 121 9.64 -12.45 15.53
N THR A 122 9.98 -13.73 15.43
CA THR A 122 11.30 -14.17 14.99
C THR A 122 11.49 -14.03 13.48
N VAL A 123 10.40 -14.08 12.70
CA VAL A 123 10.41 -13.74 11.27
C VAL A 123 10.65 -12.24 11.11
N THR A 124 11.80 -11.89 10.56
CA THR A 124 12.20 -10.49 10.33
C THR A 124 12.21 -10.11 8.85
N ARG A 125 12.10 -11.09 7.95
CA ARG A 125 12.08 -10.87 6.50
C ARG A 125 11.11 -11.82 5.80
N ALA A 126 10.37 -11.29 4.84
CA ALA A 126 9.61 -12.04 3.86
C ALA A 126 10.52 -12.53 2.71
N PRO A 127 10.05 -13.41 1.80
CA PRO A 127 10.86 -13.99 0.72
C PRO A 127 11.45 -12.95 -0.24
N ASP A 128 10.76 -11.83 -0.41
CA ASP A 128 11.21 -10.69 -1.21
C ASP A 128 12.24 -9.79 -0.48
N ARG A 129 12.68 -10.19 0.72
CA ARG A 129 13.73 -9.55 1.53
C ARG A 129 13.33 -8.23 2.20
N ASP A 130 12.08 -7.79 2.07
CA ASP A 130 11.51 -6.77 2.96
C ASP A 130 11.00 -7.42 4.25
N GLY A 131 10.49 -6.63 5.20
CA GLY A 131 9.93 -7.18 6.43
C GLY A 131 8.59 -7.90 6.22
N PRO A 132 7.98 -8.42 7.30
CA PRO A 132 6.75 -9.20 7.24
C PRO A 132 5.60 -8.49 6.51
N THR A 133 4.87 -9.22 5.66
CA THR A 133 3.86 -8.66 4.74
C THR A 133 2.53 -8.32 5.42
N GLY A 134 1.66 -9.29 5.71
CA GLY A 134 0.49 -9.14 6.60
C GLY A 134 -0.42 -7.94 6.30
N ARG A 135 -0.56 -7.54 5.02
CA ARG A 135 -1.21 -6.29 4.61
C ARG A 135 -2.62 -6.49 4.07
N ILE A 136 -3.34 -5.38 3.87
CA ILE A 136 -4.54 -5.35 3.02
C ILE A 136 -4.17 -4.70 1.70
N LYS A 137 -4.50 -5.36 0.59
CA LYS A 137 -4.13 -4.92 -0.76
C LYS A 137 -5.28 -5.00 -1.76
N ILE A 138 -5.35 -4.03 -2.66
CA ILE A 138 -5.99 -4.16 -3.98
C ILE A 138 -4.89 -4.34 -5.02
N GLY A 139 -4.89 -5.46 -5.73
CA GLY A 139 -3.90 -5.83 -6.73
C GLY A 139 -3.17 -7.17 -6.44
N THR A 140 -2.15 -7.56 -7.20
CA THR A 140 -1.66 -6.85 -8.39
C THR A 140 -2.45 -7.21 -9.65
N GLU A 141 -3.15 -8.35 -9.64
CA GLU A 141 -4.04 -8.81 -10.70
C GLU A 141 -5.23 -7.86 -10.81
N THR A 142 -5.09 -6.87 -11.70
CA THR A 142 -6.00 -5.74 -11.85
C THR A 142 -6.48 -5.64 -13.29
N ASP A 143 -6.97 -6.76 -13.81
CA ASP A 143 -7.50 -6.87 -15.17
C ASP A 143 -8.95 -6.32 -15.23
N GLY A 144 -9.73 -6.52 -14.15
CA GLY A 144 -11.07 -5.95 -13.95
C GLY A 144 -11.11 -4.84 -12.89
N ASP A 145 -12.16 -4.01 -12.92
CA ASP A 145 -12.29 -2.83 -12.05
C ASP A 145 -12.55 -3.18 -10.57
N PHE A 146 -12.27 -2.20 -9.70
CA PHE A 146 -12.54 -2.25 -8.26
C PHE A 146 -13.37 -1.04 -7.87
N ARG A 147 -14.58 -1.25 -7.34
CA ARG A 147 -15.44 -0.13 -6.94
C ARG A 147 -16.34 -0.37 -5.76
N ASN A 148 -16.67 0.71 -5.04
CA ASN A 148 -17.55 0.67 -3.87
C ASN A 148 -17.00 -0.31 -2.81
N ILE A 149 -15.83 0.04 -2.27
CA ILE A 149 -15.09 -0.77 -1.30
C ILE A 149 -14.91 0.01 -0.01
N THR A 150 -15.28 -0.60 1.11
CA THR A 150 -15.11 -0.04 2.44
C THR A 150 -14.16 -0.89 3.27
N ILE A 151 -13.15 -0.27 3.88
CA ILE A 151 -12.24 -0.89 4.85
C ILE A 151 -12.31 -0.06 6.13
N SER A 152 -12.80 -0.63 7.24
CA SER A 152 -12.95 0.16 8.47
C SER A 152 -12.65 -0.63 9.74
N ASN A 153 -12.13 0.06 10.76
CA ASN A 153 -11.85 -0.54 12.07
C ASN A 153 -10.92 -1.77 11.96
N VAL A 154 -9.75 -1.58 11.35
CA VAL A 154 -8.76 -2.64 11.15
C VAL A 154 -7.47 -2.32 11.89
N VAL A 155 -6.95 -3.32 12.59
CA VAL A 155 -5.64 -3.27 13.24
C VAL A 155 -4.60 -3.94 12.35
N PHE A 156 -3.48 -3.27 12.13
CA PHE A 156 -2.31 -3.78 11.44
C PHE A 156 -1.17 -3.91 12.48
N ASP A 157 -0.66 -5.12 12.72
CA ASP A 157 0.50 -5.32 13.59
C ASP A 157 1.56 -6.16 12.87
N ARG A 158 2.76 -5.60 12.69
CA ARG A 158 3.83 -6.20 11.89
C ARG A 158 3.36 -6.49 10.46
N SER A 159 3.15 -5.42 9.71
CA SER A 159 2.59 -5.49 8.36
C SER A 159 3.26 -4.49 7.40
N ARG A 160 2.82 -4.50 6.15
CA ARG A 160 3.17 -3.54 5.10
C ARG A 160 2.07 -2.52 4.81
N GLY A 161 1.18 -2.26 5.76
CA GLY A 161 0.18 -1.19 5.65
C GLY A 161 -0.90 -1.46 4.59
N LEU A 162 -1.31 -0.42 3.88
CA LEU A 162 -2.36 -0.46 2.86
C LEU A 162 -1.76 -0.26 1.47
N ALA A 163 -2.18 -1.09 0.50
CA ALA A 163 -1.78 -0.96 -0.90
C ALA A 163 -2.98 -0.91 -1.84
N LEU A 164 -3.05 0.11 -2.71
CA LEU A 164 -4.02 0.25 -3.80
C LEU A 164 -3.25 0.34 -5.12
N GLU A 165 -3.22 -0.75 -5.87
CA GLU A 165 -2.33 -0.91 -7.02
C GLU A 165 -3.14 -1.23 -8.28
N ALA A 166 -3.27 -0.27 -9.20
CA ALA A 166 -3.85 -0.49 -10.53
C ALA A 166 -2.71 -0.58 -11.54
N VAL A 167 -2.38 -1.78 -12.03
CA VAL A 167 -1.22 -1.96 -12.92
C VAL A 167 -1.53 -2.75 -14.18
N ASP A 168 -2.66 -3.45 -14.24
CA ASP A 168 -3.06 -4.28 -15.39
C ASP A 168 -4.27 -3.71 -16.16
N GLY A 169 -4.67 -2.45 -15.88
CA GLY A 169 -5.67 -1.71 -16.68
C GLY A 169 -6.99 -1.40 -15.97
N ALA A 170 -7.18 -1.89 -14.74
CA ALA A 170 -8.36 -1.60 -13.93
C ALA A 170 -8.51 -0.12 -13.53
N HIS A 171 -9.75 0.28 -13.35
CA HIS A 171 -10.11 1.45 -12.55
C HIS A 171 -10.31 1.02 -11.09
N ILE A 172 -9.60 1.68 -10.16
CA ILE A 172 -9.86 1.59 -8.72
C ILE A 172 -10.56 2.88 -8.31
N GLU A 173 -11.82 2.78 -7.92
CA GLU A 173 -12.63 3.95 -7.62
C GLU A 173 -13.64 3.75 -6.48
N ASP A 174 -14.09 4.84 -5.86
CA ASP A 174 -15.09 4.81 -4.79
C ASP A 174 -14.65 3.95 -3.59
N ILE A 175 -13.49 4.31 -3.03
CA ILE A 175 -12.84 3.61 -1.93
C ILE A 175 -12.93 4.45 -0.65
N ALA A 176 -13.48 3.87 0.41
CA ALA A 176 -13.56 4.50 1.73
C ALA A 176 -12.79 3.67 2.77
N ILE A 177 -11.74 4.26 3.35
CA ILE A 177 -10.91 3.65 4.38
C ILE A 177 -10.98 4.51 5.64
N SER A 178 -11.28 3.91 6.79
CA SER A 178 -11.41 4.69 8.03
C SER A 178 -11.05 3.91 9.29
N ASN A 179 -10.61 4.62 10.33
CA ASN A 179 -10.40 4.08 11.68
C ASN A 179 -9.39 2.93 11.67
N ILE A 180 -8.15 3.25 11.31
CA ILE A 180 -7.06 2.28 11.15
C ILE A 180 -5.96 2.56 12.17
N THR A 181 -5.45 1.51 12.81
CA THR A 181 -4.24 1.61 13.64
C THR A 181 -3.17 0.65 13.12
N MET A 182 -1.95 1.15 12.92
CA MET A 182 -0.82 0.35 12.47
C MET A 182 0.37 0.45 13.44
N ARG A 183 1.03 -0.68 13.71
CA ARG A 183 2.24 -0.73 14.52
C ARG A 183 3.27 -1.65 13.88
N ASP A 184 4.54 -1.25 13.96
CA ASP A 184 5.68 -1.99 13.40
C ASP A 184 5.48 -2.23 11.89
N VAL A 185 5.35 -1.12 11.15
CA VAL A 185 5.14 -1.18 9.70
C VAL A 185 6.49 -1.40 9.03
N SER A 186 6.59 -2.43 8.20
CA SER A 186 7.84 -2.87 7.55
C SER A 186 8.00 -2.36 6.12
N ASN A 187 7.04 -1.56 5.64
CA ASN A 187 6.98 -0.98 4.31
C ASN A 187 6.25 0.39 4.36
N ALA A 188 5.83 0.96 3.22
CA ALA A 188 5.03 2.19 3.18
C ALA A 188 3.70 2.00 3.91
N PRO A 189 3.31 2.88 4.87
CA PRO A 189 2.02 2.77 5.54
C PRO A 189 0.83 2.87 4.56
N LEU A 190 0.95 3.76 3.57
CA LEU A 190 0.00 3.94 2.47
C LEU A 190 0.76 3.86 1.15
N PHE A 191 0.33 2.98 0.25
CA PHE A 191 0.89 2.85 -1.09
C PHE A 191 -0.22 2.88 -2.14
N ILE A 192 -0.36 4.00 -2.85
CA ILE A 192 -1.30 4.15 -3.96
C ILE A 192 -0.48 4.26 -5.25
N ARG A 193 -0.65 3.30 -6.14
CA ARG A 193 0.17 3.16 -7.34
C ARG A 193 -0.66 2.84 -8.57
N LEU A 194 -0.70 3.77 -9.51
CA LEU A 194 -1.09 3.49 -10.89
C LEU A 194 0.15 3.10 -11.69
N GLY A 195 0.13 2.00 -12.44
CA GLY A 195 1.23 1.54 -13.30
C GLY A 195 0.74 1.02 -14.65
N SER A 196 1.68 0.65 -15.52
CA SER A 196 1.42 0.22 -16.91
C SER A 196 2.01 -1.17 -17.20
N ARG A 197 1.87 -2.09 -16.24
CA ARG A 197 2.33 -3.48 -16.41
C ARG A 197 1.52 -4.23 -17.46
N GLN A 198 0.19 -4.00 -17.49
CA GLN A 198 -0.73 -4.38 -18.57
C GLN A 198 -0.56 -5.84 -19.04
N ARG A 199 -0.56 -6.80 -18.09
CA ARG A 199 -0.28 -8.22 -18.40
C ARG A 199 -1.41 -8.91 -19.17
N ALA A 200 -2.67 -8.58 -18.87
CA ALA A 200 -3.82 -9.20 -19.50
C ALA A 200 -5.05 -8.28 -19.45
N PRO A 201 -5.97 -8.35 -20.44
CA PRO A 201 -5.71 -8.87 -21.78
C PRO A 201 -4.62 -8.04 -22.51
N GLU A 202 -4.01 -8.62 -23.55
CA GLU A 202 -3.02 -7.91 -24.37
C GLU A 202 -3.62 -6.61 -24.94
N GLY A 203 -2.87 -5.50 -24.84
CA GLY A 203 -3.33 -4.19 -25.29
C GLY A 203 -4.32 -3.50 -24.35
N ALA A 204 -4.49 -3.97 -23.10
CA ALA A 204 -5.24 -3.27 -22.07
C ALA A 204 -4.79 -1.80 -21.98
N ALA A 205 -5.73 -0.86 -21.83
CA ALA A 205 -5.40 0.54 -21.60
C ALA A 205 -4.78 0.74 -20.21
N ILE A 206 -4.16 1.89 -19.98
CA ILE A 206 -3.76 2.29 -18.63
C ILE A 206 -5.05 2.62 -17.87
N GLY A 207 -5.17 2.07 -16.66
CA GLY A 207 -6.33 2.26 -15.79
C GLY A 207 -6.33 3.63 -15.10
N ALA A 208 -7.06 3.74 -14.00
CA ALA A 208 -7.06 4.93 -13.16
C ALA A 208 -7.24 4.58 -11.68
N ILE A 209 -6.79 5.47 -10.79
CA ILE A 209 -7.14 5.42 -9.38
C ILE A 209 -7.74 6.78 -9.00
N ARG A 210 -8.97 6.77 -8.48
CA ARG A 210 -9.66 8.01 -8.08
C ARG A 210 -10.75 7.86 -7.04
N ARG A 211 -11.18 8.97 -6.44
CA ARG A 211 -12.25 8.99 -5.42
C ARG A 211 -11.92 8.07 -4.25
N VAL A 212 -10.74 8.28 -3.67
CA VAL A 212 -10.22 7.51 -2.53
C VAL A 212 -10.23 8.41 -1.30
N SER A 213 -10.96 8.02 -0.26
CA SER A 213 -10.97 8.71 1.04
C SER A 213 -10.37 7.83 2.12
N ILE A 214 -9.32 8.33 2.80
CA ILE A 214 -8.67 7.68 3.94
C ILE A 214 -8.76 8.62 5.14
N SER A 215 -9.35 8.15 6.24
CA SER A 215 -9.57 8.97 7.43
C SER A 215 -9.23 8.25 8.74
N ASN A 216 -8.89 9.02 9.79
CA ASN A 216 -8.68 8.51 11.15
C ASN A 216 -7.66 7.36 11.18
N LEU A 217 -6.41 7.66 10.83
CA LEU A 217 -5.33 6.67 10.71
C LEU A 217 -4.18 7.01 11.65
N VAL A 218 -3.78 6.05 12.49
CA VAL A 218 -2.67 6.22 13.44
C VAL A 218 -1.61 5.15 13.20
N VAL A 219 -0.38 5.56 12.93
CA VAL A 219 0.75 4.68 12.60
C VAL A 219 1.92 4.96 13.54
N TYR A 220 2.49 3.90 14.10
CA TYR A 220 3.70 3.95 14.90
C TYR A 220 4.74 2.96 14.38
N ASP A 221 6.01 3.36 14.44
CA ASP A 221 7.15 2.53 14.06
C ASP A 221 7.14 2.14 12.57
N ALA A 222 6.92 3.13 11.71
CA ALA A 222 6.98 2.95 10.27
C ALA A 222 8.43 2.86 9.74
N ASP A 223 8.65 1.95 8.79
CA ASP A 223 9.92 1.76 8.10
C ASP A 223 10.39 3.07 7.45
N PRO A 224 11.62 3.55 7.73
CA PRO A 224 12.05 4.86 7.23
C PRO A 224 12.45 4.82 5.76
N ARG A 225 12.65 3.63 5.17
CA ARG A 225 13.05 3.50 3.76
C ARG A 225 11.97 4.02 2.81
N TYR A 226 10.71 3.95 3.24
CA TYR A 226 9.55 4.25 2.41
C TYR A 226 8.67 5.32 3.08
N ALA A 227 8.42 6.41 2.36
CA ALA A 227 7.35 7.34 2.69
C ALA A 227 5.97 6.67 2.49
N SER A 228 4.89 7.33 2.91
CA SER A 228 3.59 7.10 2.29
C SER A 228 3.63 7.61 0.84
N ILE A 229 3.10 6.85 -0.11
CA ILE A 229 3.31 7.09 -1.54
C ILE A 229 1.98 7.20 -2.26
N ILE A 230 1.83 8.24 -3.07
CA ILE A 230 0.78 8.37 -4.08
C ILE A 230 1.50 8.62 -5.41
N SER A 231 1.49 7.64 -6.31
CA SER A 231 2.24 7.73 -7.56
C SER A 231 1.41 7.30 -8.76
N GLY A 232 1.08 8.27 -9.62
CA GLY A 232 0.74 8.03 -11.01
C GLY A 232 1.98 7.69 -11.86
N ILE A 233 1.81 7.74 -13.18
CA ILE A 233 2.88 7.64 -14.18
C ILE A 233 2.78 8.82 -15.14
N PRO A 234 3.82 9.12 -15.94
CA PRO A 234 3.76 10.22 -16.89
C PRO A 234 2.51 10.16 -17.77
N GLY A 235 1.74 11.25 -17.78
CA GLY A 235 0.48 11.36 -18.55
C GLY A 235 -0.76 10.73 -17.90
N HIS A 236 -0.63 10.05 -16.76
CA HIS A 236 -1.73 9.41 -16.05
C HIS A 236 -1.64 9.69 -14.54
N ASP A 237 -2.39 10.69 -14.10
CA ASP A 237 -2.41 11.11 -12.70
C ASP A 237 -3.19 10.09 -11.82
N VAL A 238 -2.79 9.95 -10.56
CA VAL A 238 -3.71 9.48 -9.50
C VAL A 238 -4.55 10.67 -9.06
N GLU A 239 -5.88 10.54 -9.06
CA GLU A 239 -6.79 11.68 -8.94
C GLU A 239 -7.66 11.60 -7.67
N ASP A 240 -8.12 12.73 -7.14
CA ASP A 240 -9.18 12.81 -6.12
C ASP A 240 -8.95 11.87 -4.93
N VAL A 241 -7.83 12.10 -4.23
CA VAL A 241 -7.45 11.37 -3.01
C VAL A 241 -7.53 12.32 -1.82
N LYS A 242 -8.31 11.94 -0.81
CA LYS A 242 -8.50 12.70 0.41
C LYS A 242 -7.94 11.95 1.61
N LEU A 243 -7.04 12.60 2.33
CA LEU A 243 -6.40 12.09 3.54
C LEU A 243 -6.76 12.99 4.71
N SER A 244 -7.43 12.46 5.74
CA SER A 244 -7.90 13.27 6.87
C SER A 244 -7.64 12.64 8.25
N GLY A 245 -7.20 13.43 9.23
CA GLY A 245 -7.01 12.95 10.60
C GLY A 245 -5.96 11.83 10.69
N ILE A 246 -4.79 12.06 10.10
CA ILE A 246 -3.72 11.08 9.98
C ILE A 246 -2.57 11.43 10.92
N ARG A 247 -2.02 10.44 11.64
CA ARG A 247 -0.79 10.57 12.42
C ARG A 247 0.18 9.45 12.09
N ILE A 248 1.40 9.77 11.66
CA ILE A 248 2.42 8.77 11.33
C ILE A 248 3.74 9.10 12.03
N LEU A 249 4.24 8.14 12.81
CA LEU A 249 5.57 8.21 13.41
C LEU A 249 6.51 7.17 12.79
N TYR A 250 7.50 7.66 12.02
CA TYR A 250 8.54 6.86 11.38
C TYR A 250 9.69 6.55 12.33
N ARG A 251 10.44 5.49 12.06
CA ARG A 251 11.74 5.26 12.73
C ARG A 251 12.74 6.37 12.44
N GLY A 252 12.70 6.95 11.24
CA GLY A 252 13.57 8.02 10.76
C GLY A 252 15.04 7.62 10.64
N GLY A 253 15.94 8.62 10.63
CA GLY A 253 17.38 8.40 10.64
C GLY A 253 18.07 8.31 9.28
N LEU A 254 17.38 8.65 8.17
CA LEU A 254 17.97 8.66 6.84
C LEU A 254 18.31 10.09 6.36
N THR A 255 19.12 10.19 5.30
CA THR A 255 19.57 11.47 4.72
C THR A 255 19.38 11.51 3.21
N LEU A 256 19.30 12.71 2.63
CA LEU A 256 19.29 12.87 1.16
C LEU A 256 20.56 12.35 0.47
N ASP A 257 21.71 12.38 1.15
CA ASP A 257 22.95 11.77 0.63
C ASP A 257 22.83 10.25 0.51
N GLN A 258 22.17 9.59 1.46
CA GLN A 258 21.85 8.17 1.34
C GLN A 258 20.84 7.90 0.22
N VAL A 259 19.86 8.78 0.01
CA VAL A 259 18.95 8.72 -1.15
C VAL A 259 19.74 8.84 -2.46
N ALA A 260 20.75 9.71 -2.52
CA ALA A 260 21.60 9.84 -3.70
C ALA A 260 22.42 8.58 -3.97
N LYS A 261 22.98 7.98 -2.92
CA LYS A 261 23.92 6.84 -3.00
C LYS A 261 23.25 5.47 -3.08
N GLN A 262 22.00 5.35 -2.62
CA GLN A 262 21.23 4.09 -2.57
C GLN A 262 22.03 2.91 -1.97
N PRO A 263 22.53 3.02 -0.73
CA PRO A 263 23.49 2.07 -0.17
C PRO A 263 22.91 0.66 -0.03
N ALA A 264 23.63 -0.34 -0.56
CA ALA A 264 23.20 -1.75 -0.64
C ALA A 264 22.84 -2.40 0.71
N GLY A 265 23.34 -1.87 1.83
CA GLY A 265 23.00 -2.36 3.17
C GLY A 265 21.64 -1.91 3.70
N ILE A 266 20.99 -0.95 3.03
CA ILE A 266 19.70 -0.36 3.44
C ILE A 266 18.62 -0.70 2.42
N VAL A 267 18.93 -0.59 1.13
CA VAL A 267 17.94 -0.79 0.06
C VAL A 267 17.65 -2.26 -0.19
N ASN A 268 16.38 -2.57 -0.49
CA ASN A 268 16.01 -3.89 -0.99
C ASN A 268 16.18 -3.94 -2.52
N THR A 269 16.99 -4.87 -3.01
CA THR A 269 17.29 -5.04 -4.44
C THR A 269 16.48 -6.16 -5.10
N PHE A 270 15.56 -6.82 -4.39
CA PHE A 270 14.82 -7.98 -4.91
C PHE A 270 14.09 -7.71 -6.23
N PHE A 271 13.44 -6.55 -6.33
CA PHE A 271 12.72 -6.13 -7.55
C PHE A 271 13.61 -5.41 -8.58
N PHE A 272 14.94 -5.37 -8.37
CA PHE A 272 15.88 -4.80 -9.33
C PHE A 272 16.59 -5.91 -10.10
N ARG A 273 16.34 -5.98 -11.41
CA ARG A 273 16.92 -7.00 -12.29
C ARG A 273 18.38 -6.75 -12.70
N GLY A 274 19.10 -5.84 -12.03
CA GLY A 274 20.48 -5.44 -12.35
C GLY A 274 21.52 -6.10 -11.45
N GLN A 275 22.68 -6.46 -12.01
CA GLN A 275 23.87 -6.83 -11.23
C GLN A 275 24.45 -5.54 -10.62
N GLY A 276 24.54 -5.45 -9.28
CA GLY A 276 25.23 -4.34 -8.61
C GLY A 276 24.38 -3.43 -7.71
N GLY A 277 23.10 -3.72 -7.53
CA GLY A 277 22.21 -2.97 -6.64
C GLY A 277 21.47 -1.82 -7.33
N ILE A 278 20.97 -0.87 -6.55
CA ILE A 278 20.28 0.31 -7.06
C ILE A 278 21.34 1.35 -7.41
N PRO A 279 21.40 1.88 -8.65
CA PRO A 279 22.41 2.85 -9.03
C PRO A 279 22.22 4.18 -8.28
N PRO A 280 23.31 4.91 -8.01
CA PRO A 280 23.23 6.29 -7.52
C PRO A 280 22.45 7.18 -8.49
N ARG A 281 21.82 8.21 -7.94
CA ARG A 281 20.98 9.16 -8.68
C ARG A 281 20.95 10.51 -8.00
N GLU A 282 20.52 11.54 -8.72
CA GLU A 282 20.10 12.79 -8.08
C GLU A 282 18.97 12.48 -7.07
N PRO A 283 19.00 13.01 -5.83
CA PRO A 283 18.11 12.58 -4.76
C PRO A 283 16.63 12.61 -5.12
N TYR A 284 16.21 13.66 -5.82
CA TYR A 284 14.81 13.86 -6.23
C TYR A 284 14.45 13.17 -7.55
N ALA A 285 15.42 12.63 -8.30
CA ALA A 285 15.18 11.95 -9.58
C ALA A 285 14.75 10.48 -9.38
N THR A 286 13.60 10.28 -8.74
CA THR A 286 13.05 8.93 -8.50
C THR A 286 12.62 8.29 -9.82
N PRO A 287 13.01 7.04 -10.13
CA PRO A 287 12.69 6.43 -11.43
C PRO A 287 11.18 6.13 -11.57
N GLU A 288 10.67 6.09 -12.80
CA GLU A 288 9.23 5.88 -13.04
C GLU A 288 8.73 4.46 -12.78
N ARG A 289 9.47 3.45 -13.26
CA ARG A 289 9.19 2.02 -13.04
C ARG A 289 7.76 1.62 -13.33
N GLU A 290 7.22 2.11 -14.44
CA GLU A 290 5.81 1.92 -14.80
C GLU A 290 5.43 0.45 -15.00
N LYS A 291 6.37 -0.37 -15.51
CA LYS A 291 6.15 -1.78 -15.85
C LYS A 291 6.62 -2.77 -14.79
N GLU A 292 7.21 -2.29 -13.70
CA GLU A 292 7.75 -3.16 -12.65
C GLU A 292 6.64 -3.72 -11.75
N TYR A 293 6.96 -4.74 -10.96
CA TYR A 293 6.06 -5.21 -9.92
C TYR A 293 5.86 -4.10 -8.87
N PRO A 294 4.63 -3.70 -8.54
CA PRO A 294 4.36 -2.54 -7.70
C PRO A 294 4.63 -2.87 -6.22
N GLU A 295 5.87 -2.72 -5.79
CA GLU A 295 6.23 -2.68 -4.37
C GLU A 295 7.05 -1.43 -4.10
N PRO A 296 6.89 -0.74 -2.96
CA PRO A 296 7.64 0.49 -2.67
C PRO A 296 9.16 0.33 -2.78
N SER A 297 9.68 -0.88 -2.47
CA SER A 297 11.10 -1.19 -2.64
C SER A 297 11.59 -1.02 -4.07
N MET A 298 10.73 -1.11 -5.09
CA MET A 298 11.12 -0.83 -6.47
C MET A 298 11.72 0.56 -6.66
N PHE A 299 11.38 1.56 -5.82
CA PHE A 299 11.96 2.91 -5.93
C PHE A 299 13.31 3.08 -5.22
N GLY A 300 13.72 2.11 -4.40
CA GLY A 300 14.82 2.27 -3.46
C GLY A 300 14.47 3.23 -2.32
N LEU A 301 15.45 3.94 -1.78
CA LEU A 301 15.21 5.04 -0.85
C LEU A 301 14.51 6.19 -1.58
N LEU A 302 13.47 6.73 -0.95
CA LEU A 302 12.74 7.90 -1.43
C LEU A 302 13.25 9.20 -0.81
N PRO A 303 13.13 10.34 -1.52
CA PRO A 303 13.60 11.64 -1.06
C PRO A 303 12.76 12.23 0.07
N ALA A 304 11.53 11.74 0.30
CA ALA A 304 10.71 12.13 1.44
C ALA A 304 10.78 11.07 2.55
N TYR A 305 10.62 11.48 3.80
CA TYR A 305 10.33 10.53 4.89
C TYR A 305 8.82 10.36 5.15
N GLY A 306 8.02 11.42 4.95
CA GLY A 306 6.59 11.43 5.26
C GLY A 306 5.71 11.02 4.07
N PHE A 307 5.58 11.90 3.07
CA PHE A 307 4.81 11.66 1.86
C PHE A 307 5.63 11.95 0.60
N PHE A 308 5.61 11.01 -0.34
CA PHE A 308 6.08 11.19 -1.71
C PHE A 308 4.88 11.11 -2.65
N ILE A 309 4.53 12.23 -3.27
CA ILE A 309 3.35 12.37 -4.12
C ILE A 309 3.83 12.77 -5.52
N ARG A 310 3.50 11.95 -6.53
CA ARG A 310 3.96 12.18 -7.89
C ARG A 310 2.90 11.82 -8.93
N HIS A 311 2.83 12.58 -10.03
CA HIS A 311 1.84 12.38 -11.10
C HIS A 311 0.45 12.25 -10.49
N ALA A 312 0.00 13.32 -9.85
CA ALA A 312 -1.20 13.30 -9.02
C ALA A 312 -2.02 14.57 -9.20
N ARG A 313 -3.32 14.47 -9.02
CA ARG A 313 -4.26 15.58 -9.21
C ARG A 313 -5.35 15.62 -8.16
N ALA A 314 -5.72 16.81 -7.73
CA ALA A 314 -6.79 17.02 -6.73
C ALA A 314 -6.55 16.18 -5.47
N ILE A 315 -5.41 16.42 -4.82
CA ILE A 315 -5.02 15.71 -3.60
C ILE A 315 -5.29 16.61 -2.40
N GLU A 316 -5.99 16.10 -1.39
CA GLU A 316 -6.33 16.85 -0.18
C GLU A 316 -5.73 16.17 1.06
N LEU A 317 -4.99 16.93 1.86
CA LEU A 317 -4.46 16.51 3.15
C LEU A 317 -5.01 17.45 4.22
N SER A 318 -5.85 16.94 5.12
CA SER A 318 -6.42 17.71 6.23
C SER A 318 -6.11 17.09 7.59
N SER A 319 -5.61 17.89 8.54
CA SER A 319 -5.24 17.40 9.88
C SER A 319 -4.28 16.19 9.84
N VAL A 320 -3.16 16.35 9.16
CA VAL A 320 -2.13 15.32 8.98
C VAL A 320 -0.88 15.68 9.77
N ASP A 321 -0.48 14.82 10.71
CA ASP A 321 0.76 14.97 11.49
C ASP A 321 1.75 13.86 11.11
N VAL A 322 2.95 14.22 10.64
CA VAL A 322 4.05 13.28 10.39
C VAL A 322 5.27 13.60 11.25
N GLY A 323 5.96 12.56 11.72
CA GLY A 323 7.17 12.71 12.51
C GLY A 323 8.08 11.49 12.49
N PHE A 324 9.19 11.57 13.21
CA PHE A 324 10.19 10.54 13.31
C PHE A 324 10.68 10.34 14.75
N MET A 325 11.12 9.13 15.09
CA MET A 325 11.76 8.81 16.37
C MET A 325 13.24 9.18 16.39
N LYS A 326 13.95 8.94 15.29
CA LYS A 326 15.32 9.36 15.06
C LYS A 326 15.35 10.44 14.00
N GLU A 327 16.12 11.51 14.23
CA GLU A 327 16.21 12.63 13.30
C GLU A 327 16.41 12.16 11.85
N ASP A 328 15.43 12.46 10.99
CA ASP A 328 15.51 12.23 9.56
C ASP A 328 15.85 13.53 8.86
N ARG A 329 16.83 13.50 7.96
CA ARG A 329 17.35 14.68 7.25
C ARG A 329 16.85 14.75 5.81
N ARG A 330 15.74 14.09 5.51
CA ARG A 330 14.96 14.27 4.30
C ARG A 330 13.79 15.21 4.56
N PRO A 331 13.25 15.90 3.53
CA PRO A 331 11.98 16.61 3.66
C PRO A 331 10.83 15.67 4.06
N ALA A 332 9.83 16.25 4.71
CA ALA A 332 8.62 15.52 5.09
C ALA A 332 7.75 15.22 3.87
N PHE A 333 7.62 16.20 2.97
CA PHE A 333 6.80 16.13 1.76
C PHE A 333 7.66 16.39 0.52
N VAL A 334 7.52 15.54 -0.49
CA VAL A 334 8.05 15.76 -1.83
C VAL A 334 6.91 15.62 -2.83
N LEU A 335 6.68 16.68 -3.60
CA LEU A 335 5.69 16.77 -4.67
C LEU A 335 6.41 16.84 -6.03
N ASP A 336 6.02 16.00 -6.98
CA ASP A 336 6.63 15.94 -8.31
C ASP A 336 5.54 15.76 -9.38
N ASP A 337 5.34 16.71 -10.29
CA ASP A 337 4.21 16.72 -11.25
C ASP A 337 2.85 16.52 -10.56
N VAL A 338 2.45 17.51 -9.75
CA VAL A 338 1.20 17.50 -8.98
C VAL A 338 0.34 18.70 -9.35
N LYS A 339 -0.95 18.46 -9.61
CA LYS A 339 -1.90 19.47 -10.12
C LYS A 339 -3.11 19.59 -9.20
N GLY A 340 -3.22 20.67 -8.45
CA GLY A 340 -4.28 20.83 -7.43
C GLY A 340 -3.95 20.00 -6.19
N ILE A 341 -3.35 20.65 -5.20
CA ILE A 341 -3.05 20.01 -3.91
C ILE A 341 -3.27 20.96 -2.75
N ASP A 342 -4.10 20.52 -1.81
CA ASP A 342 -4.55 21.30 -0.67
C ASP A 342 -4.05 20.70 0.63
N PHE A 343 -3.31 21.49 1.41
CA PHE A 343 -2.88 21.15 2.76
C PHE A 343 -3.64 22.05 3.74
N ASP A 344 -4.42 21.47 4.62
CA ASP A 344 -5.07 22.18 5.73
C ASP A 344 -4.69 21.52 7.07
N HIS A 345 -4.16 22.28 8.02
CA HIS A 345 -3.72 21.73 9.32
C HIS A 345 -2.70 20.60 9.21
N VAL A 346 -1.75 20.69 8.26
CA VAL A 346 -0.69 19.70 8.07
C VAL A 346 0.56 20.09 8.86
N LYS A 347 1.11 19.16 9.64
CA LYS A 347 2.31 19.38 10.46
C LYS A 347 3.34 18.29 10.23
N ALA A 348 4.60 18.69 10.24
CA ALA A 348 5.72 17.77 10.13
C ALA A 348 6.83 18.12 11.12
N GLN A 349 7.43 17.09 11.73
CA GLN A 349 8.75 17.26 12.34
C GLN A 349 9.79 17.51 11.24
N LYS A 350 10.79 18.35 11.52
CA LYS A 350 11.88 18.61 10.57
C LYS A 350 13.21 18.75 11.29
N ALA A 351 14.27 18.27 10.66
CA ALA A 351 15.63 18.55 11.10
C ALA A 351 16.01 20.01 10.81
N SER A 352 16.94 20.56 11.60
CA SER A 352 17.45 21.92 11.36
C SER A 352 18.14 22.00 9.99
N GLY A 353 17.83 23.05 9.22
CA GLY A 353 18.35 23.30 7.88
C GLY A 353 17.77 22.39 6.79
N VAL A 354 16.73 21.61 7.08
CA VAL A 354 16.03 20.77 6.09
C VAL A 354 14.66 21.40 5.76
N PRO A 355 14.28 21.48 4.48
CA PRO A 355 12.95 21.93 4.08
C PRO A 355 11.88 20.94 4.54
N SER A 356 10.68 21.42 4.83
CA SER A 356 9.54 20.55 5.15
C SER A 356 8.87 20.05 3.87
N LEU A 357 8.83 20.89 2.84
CA LEU A 357 8.15 20.66 1.57
C LEU A 357 9.09 20.96 0.39
N VAL A 358 9.24 20.01 -0.52
CA VAL A 358 9.97 20.17 -1.78
C VAL A 358 9.01 19.93 -2.93
N MET A 359 9.03 20.80 -3.93
CA MET A 359 8.12 20.80 -5.06
C MET A 359 8.88 20.85 -6.36
N THR A 360 8.45 20.05 -7.33
CA THR A 360 8.90 20.08 -8.72
C THR A 360 7.68 19.94 -9.63
N ASN A 361 7.51 20.85 -10.59
CA ASN A 361 6.36 20.89 -11.51
C ASN A 361 5.00 20.82 -10.80
N VAL A 362 4.77 21.69 -9.83
CA VAL A 362 3.50 21.75 -9.08
C VAL A 362 2.63 22.89 -9.60
N GLU A 363 1.34 22.62 -9.78
CA GLU A 363 0.32 23.59 -10.18
C GLU A 363 -0.81 23.60 -9.13
N ASP A 364 -1.39 24.76 -8.88
CA ASP A 364 -2.52 24.96 -7.95
C ASP A 364 -2.29 24.39 -6.54
N LEU A 365 -1.26 24.89 -5.84
CA LEU A 365 -0.99 24.54 -4.43
C LEU A 365 -1.73 25.48 -3.47
N SER A 366 -2.38 24.90 -2.46
CA SER A 366 -2.90 25.58 -1.28
C SER A 366 -2.26 25.06 0.01
N LEU A 367 -1.71 25.97 0.83
CA LEU A 367 -1.29 25.69 2.21
C LEU A 367 -2.08 26.59 3.16
N ASP A 368 -2.75 25.98 4.14
CA ASP A 368 -3.52 26.67 5.19
C ASP A 368 -3.24 26.02 6.55
N HIS A 369 -2.91 26.83 7.56
CA HIS A 369 -2.68 26.37 8.93
C HIS A 369 -1.59 25.28 9.06
N CYS A 370 -0.50 25.37 8.28
CA CYS A 370 0.51 24.32 8.16
C CYS A 370 1.88 24.66 8.82
N PRO A 371 1.97 24.92 10.13
CA PRO A 371 3.22 25.36 10.74
C PRO A 371 4.35 24.32 10.58
N PRO A 372 5.59 24.76 10.32
CA PRO A 372 6.06 26.15 10.31
C PRO A 372 5.87 26.87 8.96
N LEU A 373 5.24 26.24 7.97
CA LEU A 373 4.97 26.86 6.67
C LEU A 373 3.90 27.94 6.84
N ALA A 374 4.12 29.10 6.23
CA ALA A 374 3.12 30.16 6.17
C ALA A 374 2.04 29.80 5.16
N ASP A 375 0.82 30.27 5.41
CA ASP A 375 -0.29 30.12 4.48
C ASP A 375 0.11 30.69 3.11
N THR A 376 -0.09 29.89 2.06
CA THR A 376 0.47 30.15 0.75
C THR A 376 -0.50 29.66 -0.33
N ARG A 377 -0.56 30.38 -1.45
CA ARG A 377 -1.15 29.93 -2.72
C ARG A 377 -0.10 30.04 -3.82
N LEU A 378 0.10 29.00 -4.61
CA LEU A 378 1.00 29.02 -5.76
C LEU A 378 0.29 28.45 -6.99
N ASP A 379 0.11 29.27 -8.02
CA ASP A 379 -0.52 28.83 -9.26
C ASP A 379 0.38 27.84 -10.03
N LYS A 380 1.69 28.12 -10.08
CA LYS A 380 2.67 27.27 -10.78
C LYS A 380 4.07 27.39 -10.19
N VAL A 381 4.73 26.24 -10.02
CA VAL A 381 6.08 26.11 -9.45
C VAL A 381 6.88 25.12 -10.30
N ALA A 382 7.95 25.59 -10.93
CA ALA A 382 8.91 24.70 -11.60
C ALA A 382 9.73 23.89 -10.58
N HIS A 383 10.32 24.57 -9.61
CA HIS A 383 10.99 23.96 -8.46
C HIS A 383 11.03 24.92 -7.27
N LYS A 384 10.79 24.44 -6.04
CA LYS A 384 10.87 25.23 -4.81
C LYS A 384 11.00 24.33 -3.58
N GLU A 385 11.78 24.78 -2.60
CA GLU A 385 11.90 24.18 -1.27
C GLU A 385 11.39 25.17 -0.20
N MET A 386 10.62 24.70 0.79
CA MET A 386 10.00 25.51 1.85
C MET A 386 10.23 24.93 3.25
#